data_AF-A0A8J9YJX2-F1
#
_entry.id   AF-A0A8J9YJX2-F1
#
_cell.length_a   1.000
_cell.length_b   1.000
_cell.length_c   1.000
_cell.angle_alpha   90.00
_cell.angle_beta   90.00
_cell.angle_gamma   90.00
#
_symmetry.space_group_name_H-M   'P 1'
#
loop_
_entity.id
_entity.type
_entity.pdbx_description
1 polymer ?
#
loop_
_entity_poly.entity_id
_entity_poly.type
_entity_poly.pdbx_seq_one_letter_code
_entity_poly.pdbx_strand_id
1 'polypeptide(L)'
;MMVLKVKNFCEREKRNNAPLIPLRCVQARVAAITGQEANKIVQITEEAFATITEEEWRKECEHVKKVEEKYYADGPVIDSEMERFIIEVGDDSDTSDDEDDEEDEVDDDLSGISPLDEHFLIDHNYNKKY
;
A
#
# COMPACT_ATOMS: atom_id res chain seq x y z
N MET A 1 12.80 -17.06 -15.12
CA MET A 1 11.67 -17.23 -14.17
C MET A 1 10.47 -16.40 -14.60
N MET A 2 9.24 -16.87 -14.37
CA MET A 2 8.00 -16.14 -14.74
C MET A 2 7.93 -14.74 -14.13
N VAL A 3 8.38 -14.58 -12.88
CA VAL A 3 8.42 -13.28 -12.17
C VAL A 3 9.15 -12.20 -12.97
N LEU A 4 10.25 -12.56 -13.64
CA LEU A 4 11.01 -11.62 -14.47
C LEU A 4 10.24 -11.21 -15.74
N LYS A 5 9.47 -12.12 -16.34
CA LYS A 5 8.61 -11.82 -17.50
C LYS A 5 7.46 -10.89 -17.11
N VAL A 6 6.84 -11.14 -15.96
CA VAL A 6 5.80 -10.28 -15.36
C VAL A 6 6.36 -8.88 -15.11
N LYS A 7 7.51 -8.78 -14.43
CA LYS A 7 8.18 -7.50 -14.17
C LYS A 7 8.44 -6.74 -15.47
N ASN A 8 9.04 -7.39 -16.47
CA ASN A 8 9.35 -6.76 -17.76
C ASN A 8 8.09 -6.35 -18.55
N PHE A 9 6.96 -7.03 -18.38
CA PHE A 9 5.70 -6.61 -18.97
C PHE A 9 5.17 -5.34 -18.30
N CYS A 10 5.10 -5.31 -16.97
CA CYS A 10 4.65 -4.15 -16.22
C CYS A 10 5.54 -2.91 -16.47
N GLU A 11 6.86 -3.09 -16.55
CA GLU A 11 7.80 -2.00 -16.88
C GLU A 11 7.58 -1.43 -18.28
N ARG A 12 7.15 -2.25 -19.25
CA ARG A 12 6.80 -1.77 -20.59
C ARG A 12 5.50 -0.97 -20.59
N GLU A 13 4.49 -1.40 -19.83
CA GLU A 13 3.25 -0.64 -19.69
C GLU A 13 3.49 0.71 -19.00
N LYS A 14 4.35 0.73 -17.96
CA LYS A 14 4.78 1.95 -17.27
C LYS A 14 5.46 2.92 -18.24
N ARG A 15 6.36 2.43 -19.08
CA ARG A 15 7.05 3.23 -20.11
C ARG A 15 6.10 3.78 -21.18
N ASN A 16 5.01 3.06 -21.45
CA ASN A 16 3.99 3.44 -22.42
C ASN A 16 2.92 4.37 -21.81
N ASN A 17 2.93 4.60 -20.50
CA ASN A 17 1.92 5.35 -19.74
C ASN A 17 0.46 4.89 -20.00
N ALA A 18 0.28 3.65 -20.45
CA ALA A 18 -1.01 3.06 -20.78
C ALA A 18 -0.88 1.53 -20.85
N PRO A 19 -1.94 0.77 -20.51
CA PRO A 19 -1.96 -0.68 -20.66
C PRO A 19 -1.75 -1.08 -22.13
N LEU A 20 -0.77 -1.95 -22.39
CA LEU A 20 -0.51 -2.50 -23.73
C LEU A 20 -1.65 -3.41 -24.19
N ILE A 21 -2.28 -4.08 -23.23
CA ILE A 21 -3.48 -4.88 -23.43
C ILE A 21 -4.50 -4.40 -22.41
N PRO A 22 -5.74 -4.04 -22.80
CA PRO A 22 -6.74 -3.55 -21.85
C PRO A 22 -6.95 -4.50 -20.66
N LEU A 23 -7.12 -3.94 -19.45
CA LEU A 23 -7.27 -4.72 -18.22
C LEU A 23 -8.43 -5.73 -18.27
N ARG A 24 -9.50 -5.38 -18.99
CA ARG A 24 -10.66 -6.27 -19.26
C ARG A 24 -10.31 -7.54 -20.05
N CYS A 25 -9.21 -7.54 -20.80
CA CYS A 25 -8.78 -8.67 -21.62
C CYS A 25 -7.83 -9.59 -20.84
N VAL A 26 -8.26 -10.05 -19.66
CA VAL A 26 -7.42 -10.76 -18.67
C VAL A 26 -6.70 -11.96 -19.28
N GLN A 27 -7.38 -12.82 -20.05
CA GLN A 27 -6.75 -14.00 -20.66
C GLN A 27 -5.61 -13.63 -21.62
N ALA A 28 -5.82 -12.62 -22.47
CA ALA A 28 -4.80 -12.15 -23.41
C ALA A 28 -3.62 -11.50 -22.68
N ARG A 29 -3.88 -10.73 -21.62
CA ARG A 29 -2.83 -10.16 -20.75
C ARG A 29 -1.97 -11.27 -20.17
N VAL A 30 -2.61 -12.26 -19.57
CA VAL A 30 -1.91 -13.32 -18.86
C VAL A 30 -1.10 -14.19 -19.83
N ALA A 31 -1.62 -14.49 -21.03
CA ALA A 31 -0.87 -15.16 -22.07
C ALA A 31 0.36 -14.35 -22.53
N ALA A 32 0.22 -13.03 -22.73
CA ALA A 32 1.33 -12.15 -23.12
C ALA A 32 2.39 -11.98 -22.02
N ILE A 33 1.98 -12.04 -20.75
CA ILE A 33 2.85 -11.90 -19.58
C ILE A 33 3.64 -13.19 -19.34
N THR A 34 2.96 -14.33 -19.32
CA THR A 34 3.54 -15.61 -18.88
C THR A 34 4.08 -16.42 -20.06
N GLY A 35 3.51 -16.24 -21.26
CA GLY A 35 3.69 -17.12 -22.41
C GLY A 35 2.97 -18.46 -22.25
N GLN A 36 2.04 -18.56 -21.29
CA GLN A 36 1.30 -19.78 -20.97
C GLN A 36 -0.16 -19.65 -21.38
N GLU A 37 -0.77 -20.77 -21.78
CA GLU A 37 -2.21 -20.84 -21.99
C GLU A 37 -2.93 -20.70 -20.65
N ALA A 38 -4.05 -19.96 -20.63
CA ALA A 38 -4.82 -19.66 -19.42
C ALA A 38 -5.16 -20.92 -18.60
N ASN A 39 -5.44 -22.03 -19.28
CA ASN A 39 -5.80 -23.31 -18.66
C ASN A 39 -4.64 -24.00 -17.91
N LYS A 40 -3.39 -23.61 -18.17
CA LYS A 40 -2.19 -24.21 -17.53
C LYS A 40 -1.71 -23.42 -16.32
N ILE A 41 -2.28 -22.25 -16.08
CA ILE A 41 -1.76 -21.31 -15.08
C ILE A 41 -1.97 -21.83 -13.68
N VAL A 42 -3.15 -22.37 -13.40
CA VAL A 42 -3.46 -22.97 -12.10
C VAL A 42 -2.44 -24.05 -11.77
N GLN A 43 -2.21 -24.99 -12.69
CA GLN A 43 -1.25 -26.06 -12.50
C GLN A 43 0.17 -25.54 -12.28
N ILE A 44 0.64 -24.59 -13.10
CA ILE A 44 2.00 -24.05 -12.97
C ILE A 44 2.15 -23.27 -11.65
N THR A 45 1.10 -22.58 -11.21
CA THR A 45 1.08 -21.88 -9.92
C THR A 45 1.14 -22.88 -8.76
N GLU A 46 0.37 -23.96 -8.81
CA GLU A 46 0.42 -25.04 -7.81
C GLU A 46 1.80 -25.70 -7.75
N GLU A 47 2.37 -26.04 -8.92
CA GLU A 47 3.73 -26.59 -9.02
C GLU A 47 4.78 -25.62 -8.46
N ALA A 48 4.63 -24.32 -8.73
CA ALA A 48 5.53 -23.29 -8.18
C ALA A 48 5.45 -23.25 -6.65
N PHE A 49 4.25 -23.25 -6.06
CA PHE A 49 4.09 -23.29 -4.61
C PHE A 49 4.63 -24.58 -3.99
N ALA A 50 4.47 -25.72 -4.65
CA ALA A 50 5.03 -26.99 -4.20
C ALA A 50 6.56 -27.04 -4.28
N THR A 51 7.17 -26.26 -5.19
CA THR A 51 8.62 -26.27 -5.41
C THR A 51 9.37 -25.26 -4.54
N ILE A 52 8.69 -24.21 -4.04
CA ILE A 52 9.32 -23.20 -3.19
C ILE A 52 9.86 -23.87 -1.91
N THR A 53 11.16 -23.75 -1.72
CA THR A 53 11.84 -24.25 -0.52
C THR A 53 11.80 -23.22 0.61
N GLU A 54 11.97 -23.69 1.85
CA GLU A 54 12.06 -22.82 3.03
C GLU A 54 13.21 -21.80 2.90
N GLU A 55 14.33 -22.20 2.31
CA GLU A 55 15.49 -21.34 2.10
C GLU A 55 15.18 -20.20 1.12
N GLU A 56 14.49 -20.50 0.03
CA GLU A 56 14.05 -19.51 -0.96
C GLU A 56 13.05 -18.53 -0.34
N TRP A 57 12.09 -19.03 0.45
CA TRP A 57 11.13 -18.18 1.14
C TRP A 57 11.80 -17.27 2.17
N ARG A 58 12.71 -17.80 2.98
CA ARG A 58 13.48 -17.04 3.97
C ARG A 58 14.27 -15.91 3.30
N LYS A 59 14.92 -16.19 2.17
CA LYS A 59 15.66 -15.18 1.42
C LYS A 59 14.75 -14.04 0.95
N GLU A 60 13.54 -14.35 0.52
CA GLU A 60 12.58 -13.34 0.09
C GLU A 60 12.08 -12.50 1.28
N CYS A 61 11.85 -13.11 2.44
CA CYS A 61 11.55 -12.39 3.67
C CYS A 61 12.68 -11.43 4.07
N GLU A 62 13.94 -11.85 3.97
CA GLU A 62 15.10 -10.99 4.22
C GLU A 62 15.18 -9.82 3.22
N HIS A 63 14.84 -10.08 1.95
CA HIS A 63 14.79 -9.03 0.94
C HIS A 63 13.75 -7.95 1.29
N VAL A 64 12.53 -8.35 1.67
CA VAL A 64 11.45 -7.42 2.05
C VAL A 64 11.86 -6.58 3.24
N LYS A 65 12.41 -7.18 4.30
CA LYS A 65 12.91 -6.44 5.48
C LYS A 65 13.93 -5.38 5.10
N LYS A 66 14.85 -5.71 4.19
CA LYS A 66 15.86 -4.77 3.69
C LYS A 66 15.24 -3.63 2.87
N VAL A 67 14.19 -3.90 2.10
CA VAL A 67 13.47 -2.88 1.33
C VAL A 67 12.72 -1.94 2.28
N GLU A 68 12.08 -2.47 3.32
CA GLU A 68 11.40 -1.68 4.36
C GLU A 68 12.40 -0.79 5.12
N GLU A 69 13.51 -1.35 5.57
CA GLU A 69 14.58 -0.59 6.23
C GLU A 69 15.09 0.54 5.34
N LYS A 70 15.29 0.26 4.05
CA LYS A 70 15.67 1.28 3.07
C LYS A 70 14.60 2.36 2.93
N TYR A 71 13.33 1.98 2.84
CA TYR A 71 12.23 2.95 2.73
C TYR A 71 12.14 3.84 3.96
N TYR A 72 12.37 3.27 5.15
CA TYR A 72 12.39 4.02 6.40
C TYR A 72 13.59 4.97 6.47
N ALA A 73 14.77 4.54 6.00
CA ALA A 73 15.97 5.37 5.96
C ALA A 73 15.90 6.48 4.91
N ASP A 74 15.28 6.21 3.76
CA ASP A 74 15.12 7.15 2.63
C ASP A 74 13.84 8.00 2.76
N GLY A 75 13.02 7.77 3.79
CA GLY A 75 11.78 8.50 4.03
C GLY A 75 12.04 9.99 4.29
N PRO A 76 11.14 10.89 3.87
CA PRO A 76 11.30 12.31 4.16
C PRO A 76 11.40 12.54 5.67
N VAL A 77 12.41 13.30 6.10
CA VAL A 77 12.58 13.72 7.50
C VAL A 77 11.51 14.76 7.84
N ILE A 78 10.26 14.30 7.97
CA ILE A 78 9.11 15.18 8.24
C ILE A 78 9.18 15.83 9.63
N ASP A 79 9.80 15.17 10.61
CA ASP A 79 9.91 15.70 11.98
C ASP A 79 10.91 16.87 12.09
N SER A 80 11.89 16.96 11.19
CA SER A 80 12.91 18.01 11.25
C SER A 80 12.64 19.19 10.33
N GLU A 81 11.66 19.08 9.42
CA GLU A 81 11.21 20.13 8.49
C GLU A 81 9.80 20.68 8.81
N MET A 82 9.16 20.25 9.91
CA MET A 82 8.05 21.01 10.49
C MET A 82 8.62 22.32 11.07
N GLU A 83 8.80 23.31 10.20
CA GLU A 83 9.10 24.68 10.61
C GLU A 83 8.06 25.12 11.65
N ARG A 84 8.54 25.52 12.83
CA ARG A 84 7.70 26.15 13.84
C ARG A 84 7.22 27.49 13.30
N PHE A 85 6.07 27.50 12.63
CA PHE A 85 5.44 28.75 12.23
C PHE A 85 4.87 29.42 13.49
N ILE A 86 5.40 30.61 13.81
CA ILE A 86 4.89 31.47 14.87
C ILE A 86 3.77 32.30 14.24
N ILE A 87 2.53 32.11 14.68
CA ILE A 87 1.41 32.98 14.30
C ILE A 87 1.41 34.15 15.28
N GLU A 88 1.93 35.31 14.86
CA GLU A 88 1.72 36.56 15.59
C GLU A 88 0.29 37.04 15.31
N VAL A 89 -0.61 36.76 16.25
CA VAL A 89 -1.92 37.41 16.29
C VAL A 89 -1.68 38.80 16.87
N GLY A 90 -1.62 39.80 15.99
CA GLY A 90 -1.64 41.20 16.40
C GLY A 90 -2.92 41.47 17.19
N ASP A 91 -2.77 42.10 18.35
CA ASP A 91 -3.85 42.60 19.20
C ASP A 91 -4.52 43.80 18.51
N ASP A 92 -5.35 43.53 17.50
CA ASP A 92 -6.28 44.53 16.95
C ASP A 92 -7.65 44.32 17.60
N SER A 93 -7.84 45.04 18.70
CA SER A 93 -9.08 45.68 19.17
C SER A 93 -10.38 45.20 18.51
N ASP A 94 -11.24 44.60 19.35
CA ASP A 94 -12.61 44.17 19.04
C ASP A 94 -13.44 45.20 18.24
N THR A 95 -14.12 44.69 17.20
CA THR A 95 -15.38 45.26 16.69
C THR A 95 -16.43 44.15 16.67
N SER A 96 -17.57 44.43 17.29
CA SER A 96 -18.68 43.53 17.62
C SER A 96 -19.71 43.34 16.49
N ASP A 97 -20.59 42.33 16.69
CA ASP A 97 -21.88 42.00 16.04
C ASP A 97 -21.83 41.53 14.57
N ASP A 98 -22.58 40.54 14.12
CA ASP A 98 -23.77 39.86 14.67
C ASP A 98 -23.97 38.49 13.98
N GLU A 99 -24.82 37.68 14.59
CA GLU A 99 -25.26 36.29 14.37
C GLU A 99 -25.46 35.78 12.91
N ASP A 100 -25.00 34.55 12.63
CA ASP A 100 -25.82 33.52 11.98
C ASP A 100 -25.27 32.11 12.36
N ASP A 101 -26.03 31.42 13.21
CA ASP A 101 -25.73 30.09 13.74
C ASP A 101 -26.44 29.06 12.85
N GLU A 102 -25.75 28.63 11.79
CA GLU A 102 -26.21 27.49 10.97
C GLU A 102 -25.53 26.24 11.53
N GLU A 103 -26.22 25.55 12.45
CA GLU A 103 -25.92 24.18 12.85
C GLU A 103 -26.07 23.26 11.61
N ASP A 104 -25.00 23.14 10.83
CA ASP A 104 -24.84 22.02 9.91
C ASP A 104 -24.64 20.76 10.76
N GLU A 105 -25.74 20.10 11.12
CA GLU A 105 -25.76 18.73 11.59
C GLU A 105 -25.13 17.84 10.49
N VAL A 106 -23.82 17.64 10.58
CA VAL A 106 -23.16 16.56 9.88
C VAL A 106 -23.63 15.26 10.53
N ASP A 107 -24.67 14.68 9.95
CA ASP A 107 -25.00 13.27 10.10
C ASP A 107 -23.83 12.47 9.51
N ASP A 108 -22.75 12.36 10.30
CA ASP A 108 -21.68 11.39 10.07
C ASP A 108 -22.31 10.01 10.26
N ASP A 109 -22.96 9.53 9.20
CA ASP A 109 -23.46 8.17 9.08
C ASP A 109 -22.29 7.19 9.12
N LEU A 110 -21.88 6.90 10.35
CA LEU A 110 -20.88 5.91 10.71
C LEU A 110 -21.49 4.49 10.78
N SER A 111 -22.69 4.26 10.24
CA SER A 111 -23.36 2.95 10.27
C SER A 111 -22.59 1.80 9.59
N GLY A 112 -21.48 2.09 8.92
CA GLY A 112 -20.55 1.11 8.36
C GLY A 112 -19.26 0.86 9.13
N ILE A 113 -18.92 1.66 10.16
CA ILE A 113 -17.71 1.43 10.96
C ILE A 113 -18.05 0.58 12.19
N SER A 114 -17.64 -0.69 12.15
CA SER A 114 -17.65 -1.51 13.36
C SER A 114 -16.47 -1.09 14.25
N PRO A 115 -16.68 -0.92 15.58
CA PRO A 115 -15.58 -0.82 16.52
C PRO A 115 -14.58 -1.95 16.28
N LEU A 116 -13.29 -1.61 16.20
CA LEU A 116 -12.24 -2.61 16.09
C LEU A 116 -12.31 -3.52 17.32
N ASP A 117 -12.56 -4.81 17.10
CA ASP A 117 -12.50 -5.81 18.16
C ASP A 117 -11.12 -5.70 18.84
N GLU A 118 -11.11 -5.39 20.14
CA GLU A 118 -9.90 -5.30 20.97
C GLU A 118 -9.09 -6.61 20.98
N HIS A 119 -9.64 -7.69 20.41
CA HIS A 119 -9.01 -8.98 20.22
C HIS A 119 -7.93 -9.02 19.10
N PHE A 120 -7.83 -7.99 18.25
CA PHE A 120 -6.76 -7.88 17.23
C PHE A 120 -5.51 -7.12 17.72
N LEU A 121 -5.49 -6.63 18.97
CA LEU A 121 -4.32 -5.97 19.56
C LEU A 121 -3.31 -6.92 20.23
N ILE A 122 -3.41 -8.22 19.92
CA ILE A 122 -2.47 -9.27 20.31
C ILE A 122 -2.10 -9.96 18.99
N ASP A 123 -0.95 -9.83 18.34
CA ASP A 123 0.42 -9.60 18.78
C ASP A 123 1.20 -8.81 17.70
N HIS A 124 1.55 -7.56 17.97
CA HIS A 124 2.69 -6.91 17.30
C HIS A 124 3.95 -6.99 18.18
N ASN A 125 4.23 -8.18 18.71
CA ASN A 125 5.48 -8.45 19.40
C ASN A 125 6.20 -9.67 18.82
N TYR A 126 6.83 -9.48 17.66
CA TYR A 126 7.87 -10.38 17.15
C TYR A 126 9.16 -10.25 17.99
N ASN A 127 9.11 -10.61 19.27
CA ASN A 127 10.27 -11.04 20.07
C ASN A 127 9.83 -11.45 21.49
N LYS A 128 9.48 -12.73 21.67
CA LYS A 128 9.71 -13.40 22.96
C LYS A 128 10.59 -14.62 22.73
N LYS A 129 11.86 -14.44 23.08
CA LYS A 129 12.84 -15.49 23.26
C LYS A 129 12.33 -16.49 24.29
N TYR A 130 12.35 -17.77 23.94
CA TYR A 130 12.62 -18.87 24.86
C TYR A 130 13.64 -19.78 24.19
#